data_AF-A0A535W820-F1
#
_entry.id   AF-A0A535W820-F1
#
_cell.length_a   1.000
_cell.length_b   1.000
_cell.length_c   1.000
_cell.angle_alpha   90.00
_cell.angle_beta   90.00
_cell.angle_gamma   90.00
#
_symmetry.space_group_name_H-M   'P 1'
#
loop_
_entity.id
_entity.type
_entity.pdbx_description
1 polymer ?
#
loop_
_entity_poly.entity_id
_entity_poly.type
_entity_poly.pdbx_seq_one_letter_code
_entity_poly.pdbx_strand_id
1 'polypeptide(L)'
;MGLPSRRDDPRRQSPAGARTRRGRAVRGRGTVLERLRWRDLYAYRPWRFGPVHRDHRYVAELAREAYRHYYFLRYPYDADEWGRPRRTSALHHRLQDLGAVFGQKHGWERPEHFEPGNSWRRAGADQRRFGWTEPPWFAFQAEEHRAFRERVGIIDMTSFGKIELDGLGALPLLERVTGNLIDRPPGSVVYTQLLDARGGIAGDVTVTRLSPNRFRLVTGAGYVN
;
A
#
# COMPACT_ATOMS: atom_id res chain seq x y z
N MET A 1 56.63 7.87 64.74
CA MET A 1 55.70 6.77 65.03
C MET A 1 54.48 7.39 65.72
N GLY A 2 53.30 7.35 65.07
CA GLY A 2 51.99 7.61 65.71
C GLY A 2 51.31 8.98 65.50
N LEU A 3 50.32 9.00 64.59
CA LEU A 3 49.02 9.73 64.63
C LEU A 3 49.02 11.27 64.43
N PRO A 4 47.96 11.90 63.85
CA PRO A 4 46.54 11.64 64.15
C PRO A 4 45.52 11.68 63.00
N SER A 5 44.31 11.24 63.38
CA SER A 5 43.02 11.33 62.69
C SER A 5 42.44 12.76 62.60
N ARG A 6 41.72 13.09 61.52
CA ARG A 6 40.27 13.41 61.51
C ARG A 6 39.84 14.04 60.16
N ARG A 7 38.87 13.37 59.53
CA ARG A 7 37.71 13.82 58.71
C ARG A 7 37.78 15.18 57.98
N ASP A 8 37.61 15.13 56.66
CA ASP A 8 37.23 16.29 55.83
C ASP A 8 35.88 16.09 55.10
N ASP A 9 35.25 17.24 54.91
CA ASP A 9 33.87 17.65 54.59
C ASP A 9 33.36 17.30 53.16
N PRO A 10 32.09 16.84 52.98
CA PRO A 10 31.54 16.46 51.67
C PRO A 10 31.07 17.63 50.78
N ARG A 11 31.51 18.88 50.97
CA ARG A 11 31.01 20.05 50.22
C ARG A 11 32.02 20.76 49.31
N ARG A 12 32.72 20.04 48.44
CA ARG A 12 33.40 20.65 47.27
C ARG A 12 33.43 19.73 46.05
N GLN A 13 32.34 19.68 45.30
CA GLN A 13 32.38 19.34 43.87
C GLN A 13 31.57 20.37 43.09
N SER A 14 32.28 21.27 42.41
CA SER A 14 31.69 22.17 41.41
C SER A 14 31.26 21.35 40.17
N PRO A 15 30.09 21.59 39.56
CA PRO A 15 29.67 20.84 38.39
C PRO A 15 30.47 21.30 37.16
N ALA A 16 31.12 20.35 36.51
CA ALA A 16 31.72 20.53 35.19
C ALA A 16 30.61 20.92 34.20
N GLY A 17 30.75 22.09 33.58
CA GLY A 17 29.77 22.70 32.70
C GLY A 17 29.38 21.81 31.52
N ALA A 18 28.07 21.61 31.37
CA ALA A 18 27.47 21.09 30.15
C ALA A 18 27.69 22.10 29.01
N ARG A 19 28.67 21.82 28.14
CA ARG A 19 28.75 22.49 26.83
C ARG A 19 27.62 21.95 25.95
N THR A 20 26.48 22.63 25.98
CA THR A 20 25.44 22.48 24.96
C THR A 20 26.05 22.81 23.60
N ARG A 21 26.32 21.76 22.79
CA ARG A 21 26.53 21.94 21.35
C ARG A 21 25.21 22.44 20.76
N ARG A 22 25.04 23.76 20.66
CA ARG A 22 24.03 24.35 19.79
C ARG A 22 24.36 23.90 18.36
N GLY A 23 23.61 22.92 17.88
CA GLY A 23 23.67 22.45 16.50
C GLY A 23 23.47 23.65 15.58
N ARG A 24 24.49 23.97 14.81
CA ARG A 24 24.41 24.97 13.74
C ARG A 24 23.42 24.40 12.71
N ALA A 25 22.21 24.95 12.67
CA ALA A 25 21.23 24.62 11.64
C ALA A 25 21.88 24.92 10.29
N VAL A 26 22.17 23.88 9.52
CA VAL A 26 22.62 24.00 8.14
C VAL A 26 21.44 24.55 7.35
N ARG A 27 21.38 25.88 7.21
CA ARG A 27 20.59 26.53 6.18
C ARG A 27 21.17 26.11 4.83
N GLY A 28 20.33 25.52 3.99
CA GLY A 28 20.65 25.23 2.59
C GLY A 28 21.19 23.83 2.36
N ARG A 29 20.29 22.85 2.36
CA ARG A 29 20.31 21.64 1.53
C ARG A 29 19.04 20.88 1.91
N GLY A 30 18.16 20.65 0.92
CA GLY A 30 16.84 20.06 1.12
C GLY A 30 16.81 18.82 2.02
N THR A 31 15.62 18.48 2.51
CA THR A 31 15.45 17.32 3.41
C THR A 31 16.07 16.06 2.80
N VAL A 32 16.41 15.05 3.61
CA VAL A 32 16.99 13.80 3.10
C VAL A 32 16.12 13.19 1.98
N LEU A 33 14.79 13.32 2.10
CA LEU A 33 13.84 12.92 1.06
C LEU A 33 14.01 13.72 -0.24
N GLU A 34 14.33 15.01 -0.14
CA GLU A 34 14.58 15.87 -1.30
C GLU A 34 15.81 15.46 -2.12
N ARG A 35 16.81 14.85 -1.46
CA ARG A 35 18.05 14.36 -2.09
C ARG A 35 17.89 12.98 -2.72
N LEU A 36 16.86 12.23 -2.32
CA LEU A 36 16.56 10.89 -2.82
C LEU A 36 15.37 10.87 -3.80
N ARG A 37 14.87 12.02 -4.24
CA ARG A 37 13.69 12.14 -5.13
C ARG A 37 13.84 11.50 -6.52
N TRP A 38 15.02 10.99 -6.87
CA TRP A 38 15.25 10.22 -8.10
C TRP A 38 15.02 8.71 -7.91
N ARG A 39 14.90 8.22 -6.67
CA ARG A 39 14.53 6.84 -6.36
C ARG A 39 13.04 6.73 -6.13
N ASP A 40 12.48 5.57 -6.47
CA ASP A 40 11.16 5.21 -5.98
C ASP A 40 11.25 4.92 -4.47
N LEU A 41 10.57 5.76 -3.70
CA LEU A 41 10.49 5.67 -2.24
C LEU A 41 9.10 5.22 -1.77
N TYR A 42 8.24 4.71 -2.66
CA TYR A 42 6.85 4.37 -2.33
C TYR A 42 6.72 3.49 -1.10
N ALA A 43 7.53 2.43 -0.99
CA ALA A 43 7.52 1.50 0.15
C ALA A 43 7.82 2.17 1.50
N TYR A 44 8.50 3.33 1.49
CA TYR A 44 8.88 4.09 2.67
C TYR A 44 7.97 5.30 2.95
N ARG A 45 7.01 5.58 2.07
CA ARG A 45 6.10 6.73 2.23
C ARG A 45 5.05 6.42 3.31
N PRO A 46 4.89 7.27 4.35
CA PRO A 46 3.94 7.00 5.42
C PRO A 46 2.47 7.03 4.96
N TRP A 47 2.16 7.74 3.88
CA TRP A 47 0.81 7.79 3.30
C TRP A 47 0.44 6.58 2.44
N ARG A 48 1.29 5.55 2.35
CA ARG A 48 0.90 4.27 1.71
C ARG A 48 -0.12 3.49 2.55
N PHE A 49 -0.23 3.81 3.84
CA PHE A 49 -1.20 3.21 4.75
C PHE A 49 -2.52 4.00 4.72
N GLY A 50 -3.64 3.32 4.43
CA GLY A 50 -4.97 3.92 4.51
C GLY A 50 -5.69 3.69 5.85
N PRO A 51 -6.94 4.14 6.01
CA PRO A 51 -7.71 4.14 7.25
C PRO A 51 -7.77 2.79 7.97
N VAL A 52 -7.74 1.67 7.26
CA VAL A 52 -7.72 0.33 7.90
C VAL A 52 -6.53 0.13 8.83
N HIS A 53 -5.39 0.77 8.57
CA HIS A 53 -4.17 0.67 9.36
C HIS A 53 -4.17 1.61 10.58
N ARG A 54 -5.24 2.39 10.80
CA ARG A 54 -5.41 3.15 12.06
C ARG A 54 -5.79 2.25 13.24
N ASP A 55 -6.28 1.04 12.94
CA ASP A 55 -6.60 0.04 13.95
C ASP A 55 -5.32 -0.66 14.42
N HIS A 56 -4.91 -0.36 15.65
CA HIS A 56 -3.67 -0.88 16.21
C HIS A 56 -3.67 -2.40 16.37
N ARG A 57 -4.83 -3.04 16.58
CA ARG A 57 -4.91 -4.50 16.68
C ARG A 57 -4.62 -5.15 15.33
N TYR A 58 -5.24 -4.61 14.27
CA TYR A 58 -4.97 -5.06 12.91
C TYR A 58 -3.50 -4.89 12.53
N VAL A 59 -2.91 -3.72 12.79
CA VAL A 59 -1.49 -3.47 12.51
C VAL A 59 -0.57 -4.37 13.32
N ALA A 60 -0.91 -4.65 14.59
CA ALA A 60 -0.14 -5.56 15.43
C ALA A 60 -0.10 -6.98 14.84
N GLU A 61 -1.22 -7.51 14.34
CA GLU A 61 -1.26 -8.82 13.67
C GLU A 61 -0.35 -8.86 12.44
N LEU A 62 -0.43 -7.85 11.56
CA LEU A 62 0.45 -7.75 10.39
C LEU A 62 1.93 -7.67 10.77
N ALA A 63 2.26 -6.89 11.82
CA ALA A 63 3.64 -6.77 12.29
C ALA A 63 4.17 -8.08 12.85
N ARG A 64 3.35 -8.84 13.59
CA ARG A 64 3.73 -10.15 14.12
C ARG A 64 3.93 -11.17 12.99
N GLU A 65 3.10 -11.14 11.95
CA GLU A 65 3.28 -12.01 10.78
C GLU A 65 4.53 -11.64 9.98
N ALA A 66 4.80 -10.35 9.79
CA ALA A 66 6.05 -9.90 9.17
C ALA A 66 7.28 -10.41 9.95
N TYR A 67 7.22 -10.37 11.29
CA TYR A 67 8.28 -10.93 12.13
C TYR A 67 8.37 -12.45 12.04
N ARG A 68 7.24 -13.17 11.99
CA ARG A 68 7.19 -14.62 11.75
C ARG A 68 7.99 -15.00 10.51
N HIS A 69 7.86 -14.24 9.42
CA HIS A 69 8.52 -14.53 8.16
C HIS A 69 9.94 -13.94 8.01
N TYR A 70 10.49 -13.30 9.05
CA TYR A 70 11.75 -12.56 8.95
C TYR A 70 12.94 -13.39 8.43
N TYR A 71 13.00 -14.68 8.76
CA TYR A 71 14.02 -15.62 8.27
C TYR A 71 13.47 -16.75 7.41
N PHE A 72 12.18 -16.74 7.09
CA PHE A 72 11.63 -17.74 6.18
C PHE A 72 11.77 -17.27 4.74
N LEU A 73 12.09 -18.21 3.84
CA LEU A 73 11.99 -17.95 2.42
C LEU A 73 10.53 -17.60 2.08
N ARG A 74 10.27 -16.41 1.53
CA ARG A 74 8.95 -16.01 1.03
C ARG A 74 8.92 -16.24 -0.47
N TYR A 75 8.03 -17.12 -0.93
CA TYR A 75 7.90 -17.39 -2.36
C TYR A 75 7.07 -16.29 -3.04
N PRO A 76 7.24 -16.10 -4.37
CA PRO A 76 6.27 -15.38 -5.17
C PRO A 76 4.87 -15.96 -4.94
N TYR A 77 3.84 -15.11 -4.92
CA TYR A 77 2.43 -15.50 -4.70
C TYR A 77 2.07 -15.96 -3.27
N ASP A 78 3.02 -16.08 -2.34
CA ASP A 78 2.66 -16.28 -0.92
C ASP A 78 1.88 -15.05 -0.41
N ALA A 79 0.67 -15.28 0.09
CA ALA A 79 -0.19 -14.25 0.67
C ALA A 79 -0.08 -14.22 2.20
N ASP A 80 -0.31 -13.03 2.77
CA ASP A 80 -0.40 -12.86 4.24
C ASP A 80 -1.70 -13.49 4.76
N GLU A 81 -1.59 -14.18 5.89
CA GLU A 81 -2.68 -14.96 6.48
C GLU A 81 -3.35 -14.21 7.64
N TRP A 82 -2.59 -13.37 8.36
CA TRP A 82 -3.01 -12.77 9.63
C TRP A 82 -3.76 -11.46 9.40
N GLY A 83 -4.63 -11.10 10.36
CA GLY A 83 -5.47 -9.92 10.26
C GLY A 83 -6.59 -10.03 9.22
N ARG A 84 -6.90 -11.24 8.74
CA ARG A 84 -7.92 -11.50 7.71
C ARG A 84 -9.18 -12.16 8.27
N PRO A 85 -10.38 -11.82 7.74
CA PRO A 85 -10.61 -10.86 6.68
C PRO A 85 -10.69 -9.44 7.27
N ARG A 86 -10.20 -8.43 6.55
CA ARG A 86 -10.32 -7.03 7.02
C ARG A 86 -11.39 -6.24 6.28
N ARG A 87 -11.48 -6.39 4.96
CA ARG A 87 -12.50 -5.78 4.10
C ARG A 87 -12.93 -6.79 3.05
N THR A 88 -14.23 -6.86 2.80
CA THR A 88 -14.84 -7.76 1.83
C THR A 88 -15.74 -6.97 0.90
N SER A 89 -15.80 -7.36 -0.37
CA SER A 89 -16.74 -6.77 -1.31
C SER A 89 -18.16 -7.29 -1.08
N ALA A 90 -19.15 -6.61 -1.68
CA ALA A 90 -20.53 -7.10 -1.68
C ALA A 90 -20.68 -8.47 -2.37
N LEU A 91 -19.72 -8.85 -3.22
CA LEU A 91 -19.72 -10.14 -3.93
C LEU A 91 -19.03 -11.25 -3.13
N HIS A 92 -18.43 -10.96 -1.98
CA HIS A 92 -17.54 -11.88 -1.27
C HIS A 92 -18.14 -13.28 -1.05
N HIS A 93 -19.37 -13.35 -0.53
CA HIS A 93 -20.04 -14.63 -0.32
C HIS A 93 -20.36 -15.36 -1.63
N ARG A 94 -20.76 -14.64 -2.67
CA ARG A 94 -21.02 -15.27 -3.96
C ARG A 94 -19.74 -15.82 -4.58
N LEU A 95 -18.62 -15.14 -4.38
CA LEU A 95 -17.30 -15.58 -4.84
C LEU A 95 -16.84 -16.82 -4.04
N GLN A 96 -17.18 -16.92 -2.75
CA GLN A 96 -16.96 -18.13 -1.95
C GLN A 96 -17.70 -19.35 -2.52
N ASP A 97 -18.98 -19.20 -2.90
CA ASP A 97 -19.75 -20.29 -3.52
C ASP A 97 -19.11 -20.83 -4.80
N LEU A 98 -18.34 -19.99 -5.51
CA LEU A 98 -17.67 -20.32 -6.76
C LEU A 98 -16.27 -20.92 -6.56
N GLY A 99 -15.86 -21.19 -5.32
CA GLY A 99 -14.55 -21.76 -5.01
C GLY A 99 -13.40 -20.76 -5.10
N ALA A 100 -13.65 -19.47 -4.81
CA ALA A 100 -12.60 -18.45 -4.82
C ALA A 100 -11.47 -18.76 -3.83
N VAL A 101 -10.23 -18.57 -4.29
CA VAL A 101 -9.05 -18.50 -3.43
C VAL A 101 -8.70 -17.03 -3.24
N PHE A 102 -8.91 -16.53 -2.03
CA PHE A 102 -8.72 -15.11 -1.73
C PHE A 102 -7.28 -14.79 -1.34
N GLY A 103 -6.66 -13.85 -2.02
CA GLY A 103 -5.52 -13.09 -1.55
C GLY A 103 -5.92 -11.85 -0.77
N GLN A 104 -4.92 -11.07 -0.36
CA GLN A 104 -5.11 -9.80 0.35
C GLN A 104 -4.39 -8.65 -0.36
N LYS A 105 -5.07 -7.51 -0.47
CA LYS A 105 -4.42 -6.23 -0.80
C LYS A 105 -5.02 -5.09 0.01
N HIS A 106 -4.20 -4.44 0.83
CA HIS A 106 -4.61 -3.25 1.60
C HIS A 106 -5.88 -3.51 2.46
N GLY A 107 -5.93 -4.70 3.07
CA GLY A 107 -7.05 -5.19 3.86
C GLY A 107 -8.20 -5.83 3.06
N TRP A 108 -8.27 -5.64 1.75
CA TRP A 108 -9.30 -6.27 0.92
C TRP A 108 -8.99 -7.73 0.67
N GLU A 109 -10.00 -8.59 0.86
CA GLU A 109 -10.06 -9.94 0.30
C GLU A 109 -10.34 -9.84 -1.20
N ARG A 110 -9.43 -10.38 -2.02
CA ARG A 110 -9.56 -10.38 -3.49
C ARG A 110 -9.38 -11.80 -4.01
N PRO A 111 -10.28 -12.32 -4.86
CA PRO A 111 -10.01 -13.57 -5.56
C PRO A 111 -8.73 -13.44 -6.39
N GLU A 112 -7.77 -14.34 -6.19
CA GLU A 112 -6.56 -14.46 -7.02
C GLU A 112 -6.79 -15.45 -8.17
N HIS A 113 -7.59 -16.49 -7.91
CA HIS A 113 -8.10 -17.47 -8.85
C HIS A 113 -9.30 -18.20 -8.24
N PHE A 114 -9.97 -19.02 -9.05
CA PHE A 114 -11.05 -19.90 -8.62
C PHE A 114 -10.64 -21.36 -8.78
N GLU A 115 -11.02 -22.20 -7.83
CA GLU A 115 -10.85 -23.66 -7.89
C GLU A 115 -12.24 -24.31 -7.85
N PRO A 116 -12.98 -24.36 -8.99
CA PRO A 116 -14.35 -24.87 -9.01
C PRO A 116 -14.43 -26.32 -8.53
N GLY A 117 -15.44 -26.63 -7.71
CA GLY A 117 -15.62 -27.95 -7.10
C GLY A 117 -14.87 -28.12 -5.77
N ASN A 118 -13.93 -27.22 -5.44
CA ASN A 118 -13.32 -27.15 -4.12
C ASN A 118 -14.06 -26.14 -3.23
N SER A 119 -13.90 -26.28 -1.91
CA SER A 119 -14.30 -25.22 -0.98
C SER A 119 -13.40 -24.01 -1.13
N TRP A 120 -13.99 -22.81 -1.04
CA TRP A 120 -13.22 -21.57 -1.00
C TRP A 120 -12.22 -21.57 0.16
N ARG A 121 -11.17 -20.77 0.03
CA ARG A 121 -10.17 -20.60 1.08
C ARG A 121 -9.45 -19.26 0.92
N ARG A 122 -8.64 -18.92 1.91
CA ARG A 122 -7.64 -17.85 1.79
C ARG A 122 -6.35 -18.46 1.25
N ALA A 123 -5.72 -17.79 0.29
CA ALA A 123 -4.33 -18.00 -0.04
C ALA A 123 -3.47 -17.72 1.20
N GLY A 124 -2.43 -18.52 1.35
CA GLY A 124 -1.39 -18.35 2.37
C GLY A 124 -0.04 -18.60 1.74
N ALA A 125 0.80 -19.41 2.40
CA ALA A 125 2.10 -19.78 1.86
C ALA A 125 2.06 -21.03 0.95
N ASP A 126 1.08 -21.09 0.03
CA ASP A 126 0.81 -22.27 -0.80
C ASP A 126 1.97 -22.59 -1.74
N GLN A 127 2.66 -21.56 -2.25
CA GLN A 127 3.74 -21.72 -3.22
C GLN A 127 4.91 -22.53 -2.63
N ARG A 128 5.09 -22.54 -1.30
CA ARG A 128 6.09 -23.40 -0.62
C ARG A 128 5.94 -24.88 -0.96
N ARG A 129 4.73 -25.35 -1.29
CA ARG A 129 4.45 -26.75 -1.63
C ARG A 129 4.97 -27.12 -3.02
N PHE A 130 5.11 -26.14 -3.90
CA PHE A 130 5.49 -26.31 -5.30
C PHE A 130 6.93 -25.83 -5.55
N GLY A 131 7.42 -24.88 -4.76
CA GLY A 131 8.76 -24.32 -4.88
C GLY A 131 8.83 -23.22 -5.95
N TRP A 132 9.91 -23.18 -6.72
CA TRP A 132 10.15 -22.17 -7.76
C TRP A 132 9.62 -22.58 -9.14
N THR A 133 8.62 -23.46 -9.17
CA THR A 133 8.02 -24.00 -10.38
C THR A 133 6.61 -23.45 -10.60
N GLU A 134 6.05 -23.75 -11.76
CA GLU A 134 4.67 -23.41 -12.07
C GLU A 134 3.72 -24.09 -11.07
N PRO A 135 2.86 -23.31 -10.40
CA PRO A 135 1.92 -23.85 -9.43
C PRO A 135 0.68 -24.45 -10.12
N PRO A 136 0.02 -25.46 -9.50
CA PRO A 136 -1.15 -26.11 -10.09
C PRO A 136 -2.32 -25.17 -10.39
N TRP A 137 -2.45 -24.07 -9.66
CA TRP A 137 -3.51 -23.09 -9.90
C TRP A 137 -3.35 -22.31 -11.21
N PHE A 138 -2.19 -22.40 -11.87
CA PHE A 138 -1.97 -21.79 -13.17
C PHE A 138 -2.92 -22.34 -14.25
N ALA A 139 -3.25 -23.63 -14.18
CA ALA A 139 -4.23 -24.24 -15.08
C ALA A 139 -5.65 -23.65 -14.88
N PHE A 140 -6.04 -23.34 -13.64
CA PHE A 140 -7.32 -22.67 -13.39
C PHE A 140 -7.35 -21.25 -13.95
N GLN A 141 -6.26 -20.49 -13.78
CA GLN A 141 -6.14 -19.16 -14.38
C GLN A 141 -6.12 -19.21 -15.92
N ALA A 142 -5.55 -20.25 -16.52
CA ALA A 142 -5.60 -20.44 -17.98
C ALA A 142 -7.04 -20.60 -18.47
N GLU A 143 -7.87 -21.36 -17.74
CA GLU A 143 -9.31 -21.49 -18.04
C GLU A 143 -10.08 -20.20 -17.82
N GLU A 144 -9.79 -19.44 -16.75
CA GLU A 144 -10.35 -18.10 -16.54
C GLU A 144 -9.99 -17.17 -17.70
N HIS A 145 -8.71 -17.12 -18.09
CA HIS A 145 -8.25 -16.34 -19.23
C HIS A 145 -8.99 -16.74 -20.51
N ARG A 146 -9.10 -18.05 -20.79
CA ARG A 146 -9.86 -18.55 -21.94
C ARG A 146 -11.32 -18.09 -21.89
N ALA A 147 -11.96 -18.13 -20.72
CA ALA A 147 -13.32 -17.63 -20.53
C ALA A 147 -13.45 -16.14 -20.87
N PHE A 148 -12.50 -15.29 -20.47
CA PHE A 148 -12.50 -13.87 -20.83
C PHE A 148 -12.28 -13.63 -22.33
N ARG A 149 -11.52 -14.50 -23.01
CA ARG A 149 -11.21 -14.34 -24.44
C ARG A 149 -12.30 -14.86 -25.36
N GLU A 150 -12.96 -15.93 -24.96
CA GLU A 150 -13.89 -16.67 -25.82
C GLU A 150 -15.35 -16.54 -25.37
N ARG A 151 -15.59 -16.02 -24.16
CA ARG A 151 -16.91 -15.92 -23.55
C ARG A 151 -17.05 -14.57 -22.79
N VAL A 152 -17.64 -14.62 -21.60
CA VAL A 152 -17.81 -13.48 -20.70
C VAL A 152 -17.21 -13.83 -19.35
N GLY A 153 -16.57 -12.85 -18.72
CA GLY A 153 -16.08 -12.96 -17.35
C GLY A 153 -16.42 -11.71 -16.55
N ILE A 154 -16.46 -11.87 -15.23
CA ILE A 154 -16.75 -10.79 -14.28
C ILE A 154 -15.54 -10.66 -13.37
N ILE A 155 -15.04 -9.42 -13.20
CA ILE A 155 -13.94 -9.11 -12.28
C ILE A 155 -14.47 -8.22 -11.17
N ASP A 156 -14.20 -8.60 -9.93
CA ASP A 156 -14.49 -7.75 -8.78
C ASP A 156 -13.46 -6.62 -8.63
N MET A 157 -13.89 -5.42 -9.03
CA MET A 157 -13.10 -4.18 -8.99
C MET A 157 -13.41 -3.31 -7.76
N THR A 158 -14.12 -3.86 -6.76
CA THR A 158 -14.55 -3.12 -5.56
C THR A 158 -13.35 -2.50 -4.83
N SER A 159 -12.23 -3.21 -4.74
CA SER A 159 -11.06 -2.79 -3.97
C SER A 159 -10.20 -1.70 -4.63
N PHE A 160 -10.43 -1.36 -5.90
CA PHE A 160 -9.71 -0.28 -6.57
C PHE A 160 -9.95 1.05 -5.83
N GLY A 161 -8.92 1.88 -5.72
CA GLY A 161 -9.04 3.20 -5.12
C GLY A 161 -9.92 4.10 -5.95
N LYS A 162 -10.86 4.80 -5.31
CA LYS A 162 -11.84 5.67 -5.97
C LYS A 162 -11.78 7.04 -5.29
N ILE A 163 -11.51 8.09 -6.05
CA ILE A 163 -11.45 9.48 -5.58
C ILE A 163 -12.50 10.29 -6.32
N GLU A 164 -13.40 10.93 -5.58
CA GLU A 164 -14.29 11.94 -6.12
C GLU A 164 -13.60 13.30 -6.09
N LEU A 165 -13.65 14.03 -7.20
CA LEU A 165 -13.23 15.41 -7.28
C LEU A 165 -14.40 16.25 -7.80
N ASP A 166 -14.84 17.20 -6.97
CA ASP A 166 -16.00 18.05 -7.25
C ASP A 166 -15.63 19.53 -7.01
N GLY A 167 -16.21 20.41 -7.83
CA GLY A 167 -16.09 21.85 -7.72
C GLY A 167 -15.47 22.52 -8.96
N LEU A 168 -15.60 23.85 -9.04
CA LEU A 168 -15.12 24.66 -10.17
C LEU A 168 -13.62 24.54 -10.42
N GLY A 169 -12.84 24.19 -9.40
CA GLY A 169 -11.40 23.96 -9.49
C GLY A 169 -10.99 22.57 -9.96
N ALA A 170 -11.94 21.63 -10.15
CA ALA A 170 -11.62 20.24 -10.45
C ALA A 170 -10.92 20.08 -11.80
N LEU A 171 -11.49 20.65 -12.88
CA LEU A 171 -10.89 20.58 -14.21
C LEU A 171 -9.53 21.29 -14.28
N PRO A 172 -9.37 22.56 -13.84
CA PRO A 172 -8.07 23.22 -13.83
C PRO A 172 -7.00 22.47 -13.02
N LEU A 173 -7.38 21.83 -11.92
CA LEU A 173 -6.47 20.99 -11.15
C LEU A 173 -6.01 19.78 -11.96
N LEU A 174 -6.95 19.04 -12.56
CA LEU A 174 -6.66 17.84 -13.32
C LEU A 174 -5.78 18.14 -14.55
N GLU A 175 -6.14 19.15 -15.34
CA GLU A 175 -5.32 19.63 -16.48
C GLU A 175 -3.88 19.96 -16.08
N ARG A 176 -3.67 20.43 -14.85
CA ARG A 176 -2.33 20.78 -14.36
C ARG A 176 -1.51 19.57 -13.92
N VAL A 177 -2.14 18.53 -13.35
CA VAL A 177 -1.42 17.43 -12.68
C VAL A 177 -1.38 16.15 -13.50
N THR A 178 -2.24 16.02 -14.51
CA THR A 178 -2.30 14.83 -15.36
C THR A 178 -1.48 15.01 -16.64
N GLY A 179 -0.93 13.92 -17.18
CA GLY A 179 -0.18 13.91 -18.44
C GLY A 179 -1.03 13.84 -19.71
N ASN A 180 -2.35 14.07 -19.64
CA ASN A 180 -3.26 13.96 -20.79
C ASN A 180 -4.35 15.03 -20.69
N LEU A 181 -5.04 15.32 -21.81
CA LEU A 181 -6.12 16.29 -21.88
C LEU A 181 -7.41 15.71 -21.28
N ILE A 182 -7.88 16.34 -20.21
CA ILE A 182 -9.05 15.96 -19.40
C ILE A 182 -10.29 16.74 -19.81
N ASP A 183 -10.16 17.93 -20.41
CA ASP A 183 -11.27 18.73 -20.91
C ASP A 183 -11.92 18.07 -22.15
N ARG A 184 -12.68 17.03 -21.86
CA ARG A 184 -13.52 16.27 -22.79
C ARG A 184 -14.96 16.34 -22.30
N PRO A 185 -15.97 16.17 -23.15
CA PRO A 185 -17.37 16.21 -22.72
C PRO A 185 -17.66 15.25 -21.54
N PRO A 186 -18.62 15.57 -20.65
CA PRO A 186 -19.10 14.62 -19.65
C PRO A 186 -19.47 13.26 -20.27
N GLY A 187 -19.15 12.18 -19.55
CA GLY A 187 -19.20 10.80 -20.05
C GLY A 187 -17.86 10.28 -20.57
N SER A 188 -16.88 11.15 -20.80
CA SER A 188 -15.55 10.73 -21.26
C SER A 188 -14.75 10.02 -20.17
N VAL A 189 -13.96 9.04 -20.60
CA VAL A 189 -13.00 8.30 -19.78
C VAL A 189 -11.61 8.47 -20.36
N VAL A 190 -10.66 8.94 -19.55
CA VAL A 190 -9.29 9.22 -19.96
C VAL A 190 -8.33 8.48 -19.03
N TYR A 191 -7.50 7.60 -19.61
CA TYR A 191 -6.35 7.03 -18.91
C TYR A 191 -5.18 8.02 -18.97
N THR A 192 -4.55 8.27 -17.82
CA THR A 192 -3.48 9.26 -17.69
C THR A 192 -2.59 9.00 -16.48
N GLN A 193 -1.40 9.59 -16.48
CA GLN A 193 -0.49 9.59 -15.33
C GLN A 193 -0.66 10.89 -14.54
N LEU A 194 -0.52 10.80 -13.22
CA LEU A 194 -0.27 11.95 -12.35
C LEU A 194 1.25 12.19 -12.31
N LEU A 195 1.66 13.40 -12.64
CA LEU A 195 3.08 13.75 -12.77
C LEU A 195 3.56 14.65 -11.63
N ASP A 196 4.79 14.44 -11.18
CA ASP A 196 5.49 15.40 -10.33
C ASP A 196 6.04 16.58 -11.16
N ALA A 197 6.54 17.62 -10.48
CA ALA A 197 7.04 18.84 -11.13
C ALA A 197 8.25 18.64 -12.06
N ARG A 198 8.85 17.44 -12.11
CA ARG A 198 9.98 17.07 -12.99
C ARG A 198 9.56 16.08 -14.07
N GLY A 199 8.26 15.79 -14.20
CA GLY A 199 7.73 14.79 -15.13
C GLY A 199 7.85 13.35 -14.64
N GLY A 200 8.20 13.13 -13.37
CA GLY A 200 8.21 11.79 -12.77
C GLY A 200 6.79 11.29 -12.55
N ILE A 201 6.53 10.01 -12.84
CA ILE A 201 5.20 9.41 -12.65
C ILE A 201 4.96 9.16 -11.15
N ALA A 202 4.00 9.87 -10.57
CA ALA A 202 3.57 9.69 -9.19
C ALA A 202 2.52 8.58 -9.05
N GLY A 203 1.78 8.31 -10.12
CA GLY A 203 0.80 7.24 -10.23
C GLY A 203 0.06 7.30 -11.55
N ASP A 204 -0.74 6.29 -11.84
CA ASP A 204 -1.66 6.25 -12.97
C ASP A 204 -3.11 6.20 -12.48
N VAL A 205 -3.98 6.82 -13.27
CA VAL A 205 -5.40 6.92 -12.96
C VAL A 205 -6.23 6.81 -14.24
N THR A 206 -7.43 6.27 -14.09
CA THR A 206 -8.50 6.42 -15.06
C THR A 206 -9.44 7.51 -14.57
N VAL A 207 -9.52 8.63 -15.30
CA VAL A 207 -10.38 9.77 -14.98
C VAL A 207 -11.67 9.65 -15.77
N THR A 208 -12.81 9.64 -15.09
CA THR A 208 -14.14 9.75 -15.70
C THR A 208 -14.72 11.12 -15.40
N ARG A 209 -15.10 11.89 -16.42
CA ARG A 209 -15.84 13.15 -16.23
C ARG A 209 -17.32 12.85 -16.08
N LEU A 210 -17.85 12.95 -14.86
CA LEU A 210 -19.24 12.62 -14.55
C LEU A 210 -20.21 13.79 -14.84
N SER A 211 -19.73 15.03 -14.69
CA SER A 211 -20.47 16.25 -15.03
C SER A 211 -19.47 17.38 -15.33
N PRO A 212 -19.92 18.61 -15.70
CA PRO A 212 -18.99 19.71 -16.00
C PRO A 212 -17.92 19.95 -14.92
N ASN A 213 -18.28 19.78 -13.64
CA ASN A 213 -17.42 20.06 -12.48
C ASN A 213 -17.18 18.83 -11.58
N ARG A 214 -17.56 17.62 -12.01
CA ARG A 214 -17.43 16.40 -11.21
C ARG A 214 -16.66 15.33 -11.97
N PHE A 215 -15.66 14.77 -11.31
CA PHE A 215 -14.77 13.75 -11.85
C PHE A 215 -14.61 12.60 -10.86
N ARG A 216 -14.44 11.38 -11.38
CA ARG A 216 -14.04 10.21 -10.61
C ARG A 216 -12.71 9.71 -11.12
N LEU A 217 -11.75 9.55 -10.22
CA LEU A 217 -10.47 8.93 -10.51
C LEU A 217 -10.49 7.51 -9.94
N VAL A 218 -10.05 6.55 -10.74
CA VAL A 218 -9.87 5.16 -10.34
C VAL A 218 -8.40 4.79 -10.44
N THR A 219 -7.84 4.20 -9.38
CA THR A 219 -6.44 3.75 -9.30
C THR A 219 -6.35 2.39 -8.63
N GLY A 220 -5.16 1.77 -8.65
CA GLY A 220 -4.94 0.43 -8.13
C GLY A 220 -5.29 0.28 -6.64
N ALA A 221 -5.70 -0.93 -6.25
CA ALA A 221 -6.15 -1.27 -4.89
C ALA A 221 -5.10 -1.06 -3.78
N GLY A 222 -3.83 -0.88 -4.15
CA GLY A 222 -2.72 -0.68 -3.21
C GLY A 222 -2.42 0.77 -2.85
N TYR A 223 -3.09 1.76 -3.45
CA TYR A 223 -2.66 3.16 -3.43
C TYR A 223 -3.61 4.12 -2.70
N VAL A 224 -4.92 3.94 -2.89
CA VAL A 224 -5.94 4.80 -2.28
C VAL A 224 -7.04 3.91 -1.75
N ASN A 225 -7.32 4.02 -0.46
CA ASN A 225 -8.33 3.22 0.23
C ASN A 225 -8.61 3.82 1.59
#